data_AF-A0A968I8I7-F1
#
_entry.id   AF-A0A968I8I7-F1
#
_cell.length_a   1.000
_cell.length_b   1.000
_cell.length_c   1.000
_cell.angle_alpha   90.00
_cell.angle_beta   90.00
_cell.angle_gamma   90.00
#
_symmetry.space_group_name_H-M   'P 1'
#
loop_
_entity.id
_entity.type
_entity.pdbx_description
1 polymer ?
#
loop_
_entity_poly.entity_id
_entity_poly.type
_entity_poly.pdbx_seq_one_letter_code
_entity_poly.pdbx_strand_id
1 'polypeptide(L)'
;MYIAHGSGGLRVARLPDSVTGDTKLDLLGKFALGGGSSANYVAVAGDLIFVAGGRGGLSIVRREQQQPQTTWAQGISPVLECVSVNKDGTFTAHFGYSNGNGHPVQIPVGDQNYFAGSLKDRGQPTVYDMGRTAYYPNAKFRVRFNANERLVWNLTGRTSTAFPGSARCK
;
A
#
# COMPACT_ATOMS: atom_id res chain seq x y z
N MET A 1 9.38 10.17 -17.75
CA MET A 1 10.13 11.33 -18.28
C MET A 1 9.26 12.57 -18.24
N TYR A 2 9.87 13.74 -18.06
CA TYR A 2 9.18 15.03 -18.04
C TYR A 2 9.77 15.92 -19.13
N ILE A 3 8.91 16.55 -19.92
CA ILE A 3 9.32 17.33 -21.10
C ILE A 3 8.71 18.72 -21.00
N ALA A 4 9.54 19.74 -21.07
CA ALA A 4 9.13 21.13 -21.15
C ALA A 4 8.68 21.45 -22.59
N HIS A 5 7.41 21.82 -22.79
CA HIS A 5 6.81 22.00 -24.11
C HIS A 5 6.30 23.45 -24.34
N GLY A 6 7.02 24.45 -23.82
CA GLY A 6 6.71 25.87 -23.99
C GLY A 6 5.30 26.21 -23.50
N SER A 7 4.53 26.95 -24.29
CA SER A 7 3.11 27.28 -24.01
C SER A 7 2.21 26.04 -23.90
N GLY A 8 2.69 24.90 -24.42
CA GLY A 8 2.07 23.60 -24.22
C GLY A 8 2.10 23.13 -22.76
N GLY A 9 2.95 23.67 -21.90
CA GLY A 9 3.13 23.26 -20.50
C GLY A 9 4.03 22.04 -20.34
N LEU A 10 3.98 21.39 -19.17
CA LEU A 10 4.78 20.20 -18.90
C LEU A 10 4.09 18.95 -19.46
N ARG A 11 4.86 18.09 -20.13
CA ARG A 11 4.42 16.78 -20.62
C ARG A 11 5.03 15.68 -19.76
N VAL A 12 4.24 14.64 -19.49
CA VAL A 12 4.72 13.42 -18.85
C VAL A 12 4.72 12.33 -19.90
N ALA A 13 5.86 11.68 -20.10
CA ALA A 13 6.03 10.64 -21.10
C ALA A 13 6.74 9.40 -20.53
N ARG A 14 6.51 8.25 -21.12
CA ARG A 14 7.15 6.97 -20.79
C ARG A 14 7.92 6.45 -22.00
N LEU A 15 9.09 5.86 -21.74
CA LEU A 15 9.79 5.06 -22.74
C LEU A 15 9.10 3.71 -22.83
N PRO A 16 8.68 3.25 -24.02
CA PRO A 16 8.12 1.93 -24.20
C PRO A 16 9.10 0.85 -23.74
N ASP A 17 8.57 -0.30 -23.29
CA ASP A 17 9.37 -1.42 -22.77
C ASP A 17 10.25 -2.07 -23.86
N SER A 18 9.94 -1.85 -25.13
CA SER A 18 10.73 -2.30 -26.28
C SER A 18 11.06 -1.12 -27.19
N VAL A 19 12.36 -0.86 -27.37
CA VAL A 19 12.86 0.23 -28.23
C VAL A 19 13.32 -0.35 -29.57
N THR A 20 12.57 -0.10 -30.65
CA THR A 20 12.96 -0.32 -32.05
C THR A 20 13.35 1.01 -32.73
N GLY A 21 13.76 0.98 -34.00
CA GLY A 21 14.28 2.15 -34.75
C GLY A 21 13.35 3.37 -34.79
N ASP A 22 12.02 3.18 -34.72
CA ASP A 22 11.01 4.25 -34.78
C ASP A 22 10.30 4.49 -33.44
N THR A 23 10.94 4.16 -32.31
CA THR A 23 10.29 4.23 -30.99
C THR A 23 9.86 5.65 -30.66
N LYS A 24 8.55 5.83 -30.50
CA LYS A 24 7.94 7.05 -29.99
C LYS A 24 7.73 6.94 -28.48
N LEU A 25 7.83 8.06 -27.80
CA LEU A 25 7.48 8.12 -26.38
C LEU A 25 5.97 8.02 -26.21
N ASP A 26 5.53 7.23 -25.21
CA ASP A 26 4.14 7.19 -24.81
C ASP A 26 3.84 8.43 -23.98
N LEU A 27 3.00 9.33 -24.51
CA LEU A 27 2.58 10.51 -23.77
C LEU A 27 1.53 10.12 -22.73
N LEU A 28 1.91 10.18 -21.46
CA LEU A 28 1.04 9.82 -20.33
C LEU A 28 0.09 10.97 -19.94
N GLY A 29 0.47 12.22 -20.22
CA GLY A 29 -0.39 13.36 -19.92
C GLY A 29 0.29 14.72 -20.00
N LYS A 30 -0.51 15.75 -19.72
CA LYS A 30 -0.10 17.16 -19.64
C LYS A 30 -0.40 17.69 -18.25
N PHE A 31 0.55 18.42 -17.68
CA PHE A 31 0.34 19.22 -16.48
C PHE A 31 0.26 20.69 -16.87
N ALA A 32 -0.86 21.33 -16.55
CA ALA A 32 -1.05 22.77 -16.77
C ALA A 32 -0.43 23.55 -15.61
N LEU A 33 0.57 24.37 -15.92
CA LEU A 33 1.09 25.35 -14.99
C LEU A 33 0.12 26.53 -15.00
N GLY A 34 -0.44 26.88 -13.83
CA GLY A 34 -1.49 27.90 -13.73
C GLY A 34 -1.12 29.24 -14.38
N GLY A 35 -2.13 30.02 -14.78
CA GLY A 35 -1.96 31.38 -15.26
C GLY A 35 -1.36 31.54 -16.67
N GLY A 36 -1.50 30.54 -17.55
CA GLY A 36 -0.93 30.60 -18.92
C GLY A 36 0.59 30.43 -18.95
N SER A 37 1.16 29.90 -17.87
CA SER A 37 2.61 29.72 -17.71
C SER A 37 3.16 28.69 -18.68
N SER A 38 4.28 29.04 -19.34
CA SER A 38 5.03 28.11 -20.18
C SER A 38 5.89 27.17 -19.35
N ALA A 39 6.23 26.00 -19.89
CA ALA A 39 7.30 25.15 -19.36
C ALA A 39 8.50 25.24 -20.32
N ASN A 40 9.54 25.96 -19.93
CA ASN A 40 10.73 26.15 -20.77
C ASN A 40 11.87 25.21 -20.36
N TYR A 41 11.99 24.92 -19.08
CA TYR A 41 12.99 24.00 -18.55
C TYR A 41 12.39 23.14 -17.44
N VAL A 42 12.85 21.89 -17.35
CA VAL A 42 12.45 20.95 -16.30
C VAL A 42 13.67 20.25 -15.72
N ALA A 43 13.78 20.25 -14.39
CA ALA A 43 14.75 19.46 -13.65
C ALA A 43 14.03 18.57 -12.64
N VAL A 44 14.59 17.40 -12.37
CA VAL A 44 14.06 16.47 -11.37
C VAL A 44 15.15 16.23 -10.33
N ALA A 45 14.80 16.43 -9.06
CA ALA A 45 15.65 16.06 -7.93
C ALA A 45 14.81 15.27 -6.93
N GLY A 46 15.10 13.97 -6.79
CA GLY A 46 14.33 13.07 -5.94
C GLY A 46 12.87 12.96 -6.38
N ASP A 47 11.95 13.33 -5.49
CA ASP A 47 10.50 13.37 -5.71
C ASP A 47 9.99 14.74 -6.19
N LEU A 48 10.88 15.72 -6.38
CA LEU A 48 10.50 17.06 -6.82
C LEU A 48 10.81 17.26 -8.31
N ILE A 49 9.87 17.91 -8.99
CA ILE A 49 9.95 18.35 -10.38
C ILE A 49 9.94 19.88 -10.35
N PHE A 50 11.04 20.47 -10.77
CA PHE A 50 11.24 21.91 -10.88
C PHE A 50 10.97 22.31 -12.32
N VAL A 51 9.98 23.19 -12.53
CA VAL A 51 9.61 23.66 -13.86
C VAL A 51 9.78 25.16 -13.93
N ALA A 52 10.76 25.61 -14.70
CA ALA A 52 10.95 27.03 -14.97
C ALA A 52 10.09 27.45 -16.17
N GLY A 53 9.19 28.39 -15.92
CA GLY A 53 8.44 29.10 -16.94
C GLY A 53 9.06 30.45 -17.26
N GLY A 54 8.45 31.14 -18.23
CA GLY A 54 8.78 32.54 -18.51
C GLY A 54 8.23 33.47 -17.42
N ARG A 55 7.17 34.23 -17.74
CA ARG A 55 6.54 35.17 -16.80
C ARG A 55 5.96 34.52 -15.54
N GLY A 56 5.70 33.21 -15.57
CA GLY A 56 5.17 32.44 -14.44
C GLY A 56 6.20 32.03 -13.39
N GLY A 57 7.49 32.28 -13.61
CA GLY A 57 8.55 31.94 -12.65
C GLY A 57 8.75 30.42 -12.47
N LEU A 58 9.14 30.02 -11.26
CA LEU A 58 9.43 28.62 -10.90
C LEU A 58 8.20 27.94 -10.29
N SER A 59 7.76 26.84 -10.89
CA SER A 59 6.79 25.92 -10.31
C SER A 59 7.51 24.69 -9.76
N ILE A 60 7.24 24.33 -8.51
CA ILE A 60 7.77 23.11 -7.89
C ILE A 60 6.59 22.15 -7.70
N VAL A 61 6.62 21.05 -8.42
CA VAL A 61 5.60 20.01 -8.37
C VAL A 61 6.20 18.78 -7.72
N ARG A 62 5.54 18.26 -6.70
CA ARG A 62 5.91 16.96 -6.16
C ARG A 62 5.42 15.88 -7.12
N ARG A 63 6.32 14.99 -7.55
CA ARG A 63 5.94 13.75 -8.21
C ARG A 63 5.16 12.95 -7.18
N GLU A 64 3.85 12.88 -7.38
CA GLU A 64 3.09 11.79 -6.79
C GLU A 64 3.67 10.52 -7.41
N GLN A 65 4.53 9.85 -6.63
CA GLN A 65 4.87 8.49 -6.93
C GLN A 65 3.51 7.80 -6.91
N GLN A 66 3.09 7.22 -8.04
CA GLN A 66 2.21 6.08 -7.94
C GLN A 66 2.92 5.19 -6.92
N GLN A 67 2.41 5.14 -5.69
CA GLN A 67 2.80 4.09 -4.77
C GLN A 67 2.73 2.85 -5.63
N PRO A 68 3.83 2.10 -5.82
CA PRO A 68 3.75 0.89 -6.60
C PRO A 68 2.61 0.11 -5.95
N GLN A 69 1.45 0.06 -6.59
CA GLN A 69 0.44 -0.92 -6.26
C GLN A 69 1.05 -2.20 -6.78
N THR A 70 2.04 -2.69 -6.02
CA THR A 70 2.47 -4.06 -6.09
C THR A 70 1.18 -4.86 -6.04
N THR A 71 0.97 -5.66 -7.06
CA THR A 71 -0.25 -6.42 -7.35
C THR A 71 -0.73 -7.29 -6.17
N TRP A 72 0.03 -7.38 -5.07
CA TRP A 72 -0.38 -7.92 -3.77
C TRP A 72 -1.67 -7.30 -3.19
N ALA A 73 -1.88 -5.99 -3.35
CA ALA A 73 -2.88 -5.25 -2.56
C ALA A 73 -4.35 -5.59 -2.90
N GLN A 74 -4.62 -6.24 -4.03
CA GLN A 74 -6.00 -6.58 -4.40
C GLN A 74 -6.44 -7.98 -3.94
N GLY A 75 -5.51 -8.91 -3.68
CA GLY A 75 -5.85 -10.30 -3.37
C GLY A 75 -5.83 -10.64 -1.89
N ILE A 76 -5.09 -9.92 -1.04
CA ILE A 76 -4.86 -10.34 0.35
C ILE A 76 -5.69 -9.51 1.32
N SER A 77 -6.32 -10.18 2.28
CA SER A 77 -7.07 -9.54 3.36
C SER A 77 -6.90 -10.27 4.69
N PRO A 78 -6.70 -9.53 5.79
CA PRO A 78 -6.64 -10.11 7.12
C PRO A 78 -8.06 -10.42 7.61
N VAL A 79 -8.20 -11.46 8.44
CA VAL A 79 -9.50 -11.87 8.98
C VAL A 79 -9.39 -12.19 10.46
N LEU A 80 -10.31 -11.64 11.24
CA LEU A 80 -10.54 -12.08 12.61
C LEU A 80 -11.57 -13.20 12.58
N GLU A 81 -11.18 -14.40 13.00
CA GLU A 81 -12.10 -15.53 13.10
C GLU A 81 -13.00 -15.36 14.32
N CYS A 82 -12.39 -15.12 15.50
CA CYS A 82 -13.10 -14.89 16.74
C CYS A 82 -12.16 -14.50 17.89
N VAL A 83 -12.74 -14.15 19.04
CA VAL A 83 -12.02 -13.92 20.30
C VAL A 83 -12.53 -14.90 21.38
N SER A 84 -11.61 -15.61 22.02
CA SER A 84 -11.87 -16.46 23.19
C SER A 84 -11.48 -15.74 24.50
N VAL A 85 -12.19 -16.08 25.58
CA VAL A 85 -11.90 -15.57 26.94
C VAL A 85 -11.02 -16.59 27.64
N ASN A 86 -9.93 -16.12 28.25
CA ASN A 86 -9.04 -16.96 29.04
C ASN A 86 -9.46 -16.95 30.52
N LYS A 87 -9.05 -17.99 31.27
CA LYS A 87 -9.40 -18.14 32.70
C LYS A 87 -8.93 -16.97 33.58
N ASP A 88 -7.85 -16.29 33.18
CA ASP A 88 -7.25 -15.17 33.90
C ASP A 88 -7.87 -13.80 33.51
N GLY A 89 -8.96 -13.79 32.75
CA GLY A 89 -9.64 -12.57 32.32
C GLY A 89 -9.00 -11.86 31.12
N THR A 90 -7.90 -12.39 30.58
CA THR A 90 -7.36 -11.91 29.29
C THR A 90 -8.11 -12.53 28.11
N PHE A 91 -7.77 -12.11 26.90
CA PHE A 91 -8.40 -12.55 25.67
C PHE A 91 -7.39 -13.16 24.71
N THR A 92 -7.85 -14.06 23.84
CA THR A 92 -7.07 -14.61 22.73
C THR A 92 -7.83 -14.38 21.44
N ALA A 93 -7.24 -13.60 20.52
CA ALA A 93 -7.77 -13.38 19.18
C ALA A 93 -7.23 -14.44 18.23
N HIS A 94 -8.12 -15.05 17.45
CA HIS A 94 -7.78 -16.04 16.43
C HIS A 94 -7.88 -15.39 15.05
N PHE A 95 -6.77 -15.34 14.32
CA PHE A 95 -6.70 -14.65 13.04
C PHE A 95 -6.43 -15.63 11.90
N GLY A 96 -7.02 -15.30 10.75
CA GLY A 96 -6.81 -15.95 9.46
C GLY A 96 -6.57 -14.90 8.38
N TYR A 97 -6.42 -15.34 7.13
CA TYR A 97 -6.36 -14.44 5.98
C TYR A 97 -7.04 -15.07 4.78
N SER A 98 -7.42 -14.24 3.82
CA SER A 98 -7.77 -14.68 2.47
C SER A 98 -6.77 -14.12 1.49
N ASN A 99 -6.21 -14.99 0.66
CA ASN A 99 -5.35 -14.65 -0.45
C ASN A 99 -6.03 -15.09 -1.77
N GLY A 100 -6.68 -14.15 -2.45
CA GLY A 100 -7.28 -14.36 -3.77
C GLY A 100 -6.28 -14.44 -4.92
N ASN A 101 -4.98 -14.28 -4.67
CA ASN A 101 -3.98 -14.51 -5.71
C ASN A 101 -3.90 -16.01 -6.01
N GLY A 102 -3.69 -16.36 -7.28
CA GLY A 102 -3.50 -17.75 -7.73
C GLY A 102 -2.14 -18.37 -7.34
N HIS A 103 -1.40 -17.74 -6.42
CA HIS A 103 -0.08 -18.17 -5.97
C HIS A 103 0.22 -17.65 -4.55
N PRO A 104 1.17 -18.28 -3.83
CA PRO A 104 1.64 -17.78 -2.53
C PRO A 104 2.31 -16.41 -2.66
N VAL A 105 2.18 -15.61 -1.60
CA VAL A 105 2.69 -14.25 -1.53
C VAL A 105 3.56 -14.09 -0.28
N GLN A 106 4.74 -13.51 -0.42
CA GLN A 106 5.63 -13.25 0.71
C GLN A 106 5.57 -11.78 1.11
N ILE A 107 5.11 -11.50 2.34
CA ILE A 107 5.05 -10.17 2.93
C ILE A 107 5.69 -10.23 4.31
N PRO A 108 6.98 -9.90 4.44
CA PRO A 108 7.66 -9.82 5.72
C PRO A 108 6.98 -8.85 6.68
N VAL A 109 7.22 -9.00 7.98
CA VAL A 109 6.77 -8.01 8.97
C VAL A 109 7.40 -6.66 8.63
N GLY A 110 6.58 -5.62 8.52
CA GLY A 110 6.99 -4.33 8.01
C GLY A 110 5.78 -3.46 7.67
N ASP A 111 5.93 -2.49 6.79
CA ASP A 111 4.90 -1.46 6.56
C ASP A 111 3.61 -1.97 5.91
N GLN A 112 3.63 -3.20 5.37
CA GLN A 112 2.47 -3.86 4.76
C GLN A 112 1.98 -5.08 5.55
N ASN A 113 2.60 -5.40 6.68
CA ASN A 113 2.22 -6.53 7.53
C ASN A 113 2.67 -6.27 8.97
N TYR A 114 1.81 -5.64 9.77
CA TYR A 114 2.15 -5.26 11.14
C TYR A 114 0.92 -5.15 12.03
N PHE A 115 1.11 -5.30 13.34
CA PHE A 115 0.15 -4.83 14.33
C PHE A 115 0.44 -3.39 14.72
N ALA A 116 -0.61 -2.56 14.80
CA ALA A 116 -0.49 -1.23 15.38
C ALA A 116 -0.22 -1.34 16.90
N GLY A 117 0.59 -0.42 17.43
CA GLY A 117 0.97 -0.39 18.84
C GLY A 117 2.47 -0.64 19.05
N SER A 118 2.82 -1.15 20.23
CA SER A 118 4.22 -1.26 20.68
C SER A 118 5.03 -2.33 19.94
N LEU A 119 4.42 -3.47 19.60
CA LEU A 119 5.08 -4.55 18.88
C LEU A 119 4.41 -4.77 17.53
N LYS A 120 5.15 -4.45 16.46
CA LYS A 120 4.72 -4.69 15.07
C LYS A 120 4.59 -6.19 14.78
N ASP A 121 5.47 -7.01 15.35
CA ASP A 121 5.42 -8.47 15.27
C ASP A 121 4.71 -9.05 16.50
N ARG A 122 3.64 -9.80 16.24
CA ARG A 122 2.87 -10.56 17.23
C ARG A 122 2.72 -12.03 16.80
N GLY A 123 3.57 -12.51 15.90
CA GLY A 123 3.53 -13.87 15.36
C GLY A 123 2.63 -14.04 14.13
N GLN A 124 2.35 -12.96 13.42
CA GLN A 124 1.63 -13.04 12.14
C GLN A 124 2.48 -13.73 11.05
N PRO A 125 1.86 -14.39 10.06
CA PRO A 125 2.58 -15.02 8.96
C PRO A 125 3.39 -14.02 8.12
N THR A 126 4.41 -14.53 7.44
CA THR A 126 5.18 -13.78 6.42
C THR A 126 5.03 -14.38 5.02
N VAL A 127 4.46 -15.59 4.93
CA VAL A 127 4.10 -16.27 3.68
C VAL A 127 2.61 -16.57 3.72
N TYR A 128 1.92 -16.19 2.64
CA TYR A 128 0.48 -16.25 2.50
C TYR A 128 0.13 -17.14 1.31
N ASP A 129 -0.13 -18.41 1.57
CA ASP A 129 -0.60 -19.37 0.55
C ASP A 129 -1.92 -18.92 -0.08
N MET A 130 -2.23 -19.41 -1.28
CA MET A 130 -3.50 -19.10 -1.95
C MET A 130 -4.72 -19.59 -1.14
N GLY A 131 -5.85 -18.89 -1.28
CA GLY A 131 -7.13 -19.25 -0.68
C GLY A 131 -7.39 -18.64 0.70
N ARG A 132 -8.47 -19.10 1.35
CA ARG A 132 -8.86 -18.72 2.71
C ARG A 132 -8.29 -19.73 3.71
N THR A 133 -7.60 -19.26 4.74
CA THR A 133 -7.12 -20.11 5.84
C THR A 133 -8.28 -20.75 6.59
N ALA A 134 -8.00 -21.86 7.28
CA ALA A 134 -8.98 -22.53 8.12
C ALA A 134 -9.58 -21.59 9.19
N TYR A 135 -10.85 -21.82 9.49
CA TYR A 135 -11.60 -21.13 10.55
C TYR A 135 -11.15 -21.61 11.93
N TYR A 136 -11.58 -20.92 12.99
CA TYR A 136 -11.47 -21.43 14.36
C TYR A 136 -12.07 -22.86 14.46
N PRO A 137 -11.43 -23.81 15.18
CA PRO A 137 -10.26 -23.65 16.08
C PRO A 137 -8.89 -23.69 15.40
N ASN A 138 -8.84 -23.98 14.08
CA ASN A 138 -7.61 -24.17 13.32
C ASN A 138 -7.15 -22.88 12.61
N ALA A 139 -7.47 -21.73 13.17
CA ALA A 139 -7.07 -20.42 12.65
C ALA A 139 -5.54 -20.35 12.44
N LYS A 140 -5.10 -19.56 11.46
CA LYS A 140 -3.70 -19.52 11.03
C LYS A 140 -2.74 -19.14 12.16
N PHE A 141 -3.12 -18.17 12.99
CA PHE A 141 -2.36 -17.80 14.18
C PHE A 141 -3.27 -17.18 15.24
N ARG A 142 -2.73 -16.99 16.45
CA ARG A 142 -3.46 -16.42 17.58
C ARG A 142 -2.60 -15.44 18.36
N VAL A 143 -3.23 -14.41 18.91
CA VAL A 143 -2.56 -13.37 19.71
C VAL A 143 -3.31 -13.18 21.02
N ARG A 144 -2.60 -13.29 22.14
CA ARG A 144 -3.13 -12.99 23.47
C ARG A 144 -3.05 -11.48 23.73
N PHE A 145 -4.09 -10.90 24.32
CA PHE A 145 -4.17 -9.47 24.60
C PHE A 145 -5.02 -9.17 25.86
N ASN A 146 -4.82 -7.99 26.42
CA ASN A 146 -5.48 -7.56 27.66
C ASN A 146 -6.86 -6.93 27.41
N ALA A 147 -7.67 -6.82 28.47
CA ALA A 147 -9.02 -6.23 28.40
C ALA A 147 -9.05 -4.76 27.92
N ASN A 148 -7.94 -4.03 28.07
CA ASN A 148 -7.84 -2.63 27.66
C ASN A 148 -7.10 -2.46 26.32
N GLU A 149 -6.75 -3.56 25.64
CA GLU A 149 -5.99 -3.54 24.39
C GLU A 149 -6.91 -3.77 23.18
N ARG A 150 -6.57 -3.13 22.06
CA ARG A 150 -7.18 -3.35 20.75
C ARG A 150 -6.08 -3.78 19.78
N LEU A 151 -6.18 -5.00 19.28
CA LEU A 151 -5.27 -5.51 18.27
C LEU A 151 -5.74 -5.07 16.89
N VAL A 152 -4.96 -4.23 16.20
CA VAL A 152 -5.23 -3.83 14.82
C VAL A 152 -4.14 -4.41 13.93
N TRP A 153 -4.46 -5.47 13.20
CA TRP A 153 -3.54 -6.07 12.23
C TRP A 153 -3.75 -5.42 10.86
N ASN A 154 -2.72 -4.75 10.36
CA ASN A 154 -2.67 -4.27 8.99
C ASN A 154 -1.98 -5.30 8.10
N LEU A 155 -2.63 -5.64 7.00
CA LEU A 155 -2.10 -6.48 5.94
C LEU A 155 -2.47 -5.86 4.59
N THR A 156 -1.46 -5.45 3.84
CA THR A 156 -1.57 -4.79 2.53
C THR A 156 -2.57 -3.61 2.52
N GLY A 157 -2.56 -2.79 3.56
CA GLY A 157 -3.45 -1.63 3.71
C GLY A 157 -4.87 -1.96 4.18
N ARG A 158 -5.24 -3.23 4.31
CA ARG A 158 -6.50 -3.68 4.92
C ARG A 158 -6.27 -4.00 6.39
N THR A 159 -7.30 -3.83 7.22
CA THR A 159 -7.18 -4.05 8.66
C THR A 159 -8.19 -5.05 9.19
N SER A 160 -7.74 -5.90 10.12
CA SER A 160 -8.62 -6.71 10.97
C SER A 160 -8.39 -6.33 12.43
N THR A 161 -9.47 -6.10 13.16
CA THR A 161 -9.41 -5.57 14.53
C THR A 161 -10.04 -6.51 15.53
N ALA A 162 -9.28 -6.91 16.55
CA ALA A 162 -9.79 -7.65 17.70
C ALA A 162 -9.77 -6.81 18.97
N PHE A 163 -10.83 -6.92 19.76
CA PHE A 163 -10.99 -6.30 21.08
C PHE A 163 -11.94 -7.17 21.92
N PRO A 164 -12.11 -6.95 23.23
CA PRO A 164 -12.89 -7.84 24.09
C PRO A 164 -14.36 -8.05 23.67
N GLY A 165 -14.94 -7.09 22.95
CA GLY A 165 -16.31 -7.12 22.44
C GLY A 165 -16.45 -7.69 21.01
N SER A 166 -15.37 -8.16 20.39
CA SER A 166 -15.44 -8.85 19.10
C SER A 166 -16.23 -10.18 19.20
N ALA A 167 -16.62 -10.72 18.04
CA ALA A 167 -17.35 -11.99 17.95
C ALA A 167 -16.64 -13.12 18.73
N ARG A 168 -17.41 -13.86 19.54
CA ARG A 168 -16.91 -14.96 20.36
C ARG A 168 -16.71 -16.22 19.54
N CYS A 169 -15.69 -17.00 19.90
CA CYS A 169 -15.49 -18.32 19.33
C CYS A 169 -16.66 -19.22 19.73
N LYS A 170 -17.18 -19.99 18.77
CA LYS A 170 -18.27 -20.95 18.94
C LYS A 170 -17.79 -22.33 18.54
#